data_AF-A0A971WLH8-F1
#
_entry.id   AF-A0A971WLH8-F1
#
_cell.length_a   1.000
_cell.length_b   1.000
_cell.length_c   1.000
_cell.angle_alpha   90.00
_cell.angle_beta   90.00
_cell.angle_gamma   90.00
#
_symmetry.space_group_name_H-M   'P 1'
#
loop_
_entity.id
_entity.type
_entity.pdbx_description
1 polymer ?
#
loop_
_entity_poly.entity_id
_entity_poly.type
_entity_poly.pdbx_seq_one_letter_code
_entity_poly.pdbx_strand_id
1 'polypeptide(L)'
;MFINEKGAVLEIEGKKLVLPVITDENGNHSLDIRNIRKDIGLITYDPGFGNTASCMSSITTVDGEKGILKYRGYDIEDLVDNCDFVEVAHLLVKGELPDQKERKNYMELLNKHSLLHNDMRNFFRSYPNGAHPMAILAAMVASLSAFYPEIEDADPEDNIDMTVTRLLSKLRTIAAFTYRKERGMDFVNPSYKFSYCENFLNMMFSSPVVDYSPDPVHIAALNKLLIIHADHEQNCSTTAVRLVGSSEANLYACVTAGVSALWGSRHGGANQAVIKTLEEMIRKGISPSQIIEKAKSKENPFRIPGFGHRIYKTYDPRAKIAKKLCYEVIDSTHVDSQLLDVALELESKVMNDDFFLERKLYPNVDFYTGITYHMIGIPTNMYTVMFAVGRVPGWIAHYLEWLHDPYERLARPRQVYTGPVSRKVVPLSQR
;
A
#
# COMPACT_ATOMS: atom_id res chain seq x y z
N MET A 1 -18.55 19.48 -0.31
CA MET A 1 -19.52 18.36 -0.25
C MET A 1 -20.95 18.88 -0.21
N PHE A 2 -21.83 18.30 -1.01
CA PHE A 2 -23.25 18.65 -1.07
C PHE A 2 -24.10 17.42 -0.72
N ILE A 3 -25.12 17.60 0.15
CA ILE A 3 -26.08 16.55 0.49
C ILE A 3 -27.44 16.96 -0.08
N ASN A 4 -27.95 16.19 -1.03
CA ASN A 4 -29.28 16.38 -1.57
C ASN A 4 -30.30 15.60 -0.72
N GLU A 5 -31.00 16.32 0.16
CA GLU A 5 -32.05 15.73 1.02
C GLU A 5 -33.29 15.26 0.25
N LYS A 6 -33.54 15.78 -0.96
CA LYS A 6 -34.63 15.27 -1.82
C LYS A 6 -34.31 13.87 -2.37
N GLY A 7 -33.04 13.50 -2.38
CA GLY A 7 -32.54 12.12 -2.36
C GLY A 7 -32.90 11.21 -3.54
N ALA A 8 -32.54 9.93 -3.36
CA ALA A 8 -33.02 8.80 -4.15
C ALA A 8 -34.17 8.10 -3.40
N VAL A 9 -35.14 7.53 -4.12
CA VAL A 9 -36.26 6.81 -3.49
C VAL A 9 -36.01 5.31 -3.56
N LEU A 10 -35.97 4.67 -2.39
CA LEU A 10 -36.02 3.22 -2.25
C LEU A 10 -37.47 2.81 -1.92
N GLU A 11 -38.09 2.04 -2.81
CA GLU A 11 -39.44 1.51 -2.61
C GLU A 11 -39.40 0.00 -2.39
N ILE A 12 -39.90 -0.45 -1.24
CA ILE A 12 -39.95 -1.87 -0.86
C ILE A 12 -41.30 -2.15 -0.21
N GLU A 13 -42.04 -3.12 -0.74
CA GLU A 13 -43.36 -3.53 -0.23
C GLU A 13 -44.33 -2.34 -0.05
N GLY A 14 -44.28 -1.37 -0.97
CA GLY A 14 -45.12 -0.16 -0.94
C GLY A 14 -44.68 0.92 0.06
N LYS A 15 -43.61 0.69 0.84
CA LYS A 15 -42.97 1.72 1.67
C LYS A 15 -41.91 2.45 0.85
N LYS A 16 -42.00 3.79 0.83
CA LYS A 16 -41.00 4.66 0.20
C LYS A 16 -40.11 5.26 1.26
N LEU A 17 -38.80 5.10 1.09
CA LEU A 17 -37.76 5.72 1.90
C LEU A 17 -36.94 6.66 1.00
N VAL A 18 -36.79 7.91 1.43
CA VAL A 18 -35.91 8.87 0.77
C VAL A 18 -34.52 8.72 1.37
N LEU A 19 -33.56 8.32 0.55
CA LEU A 19 -32.14 8.20 0.92
C LEU A 19 -31.41 9.47 0.45
N PRO A 20 -30.76 10.23 1.35
CA PRO A 20 -29.94 11.36 0.95
C PRO A 20 -28.86 10.94 -0.05
N VAL A 21 -28.61 11.77 -1.05
CA VAL A 21 -27.50 11.59 -2.00
C VAL A 21 -26.36 12.50 -1.58
N ILE A 22 -25.20 11.91 -1.33
CA ILE A 22 -23.94 12.58 -1.06
C ILE A 22 -23.18 12.76 -2.37
N THR A 23 -22.77 13.99 -2.67
CA THR A 23 -21.91 14.29 -3.83
C THR A 23 -20.51 14.70 -3.36
N ASP A 24 -19.48 13.98 -3.83
CA ASP A 24 -18.07 14.29 -3.56
C ASP A 24 -17.55 15.44 -4.46
N GLU A 25 -16.31 15.88 -4.21
CA GLU A 25 -15.68 16.96 -5.00
C GLU A 25 -15.35 16.56 -6.45
N ASN A 26 -15.39 15.26 -6.78
CA ASN A 26 -15.23 14.77 -8.14
C ASN A 26 -16.59 14.65 -8.88
N GLY A 27 -17.70 14.93 -8.20
CA GLY A 27 -19.06 14.77 -8.72
C GLY A 27 -19.62 13.35 -8.66
N ASN A 28 -18.95 12.42 -7.96
CA ASN A 28 -19.50 11.08 -7.72
C ASN A 28 -20.60 11.13 -6.68
N HIS A 29 -21.57 10.23 -6.82
CA HIS A 29 -22.74 10.15 -5.94
C HIS A 29 -22.70 8.89 -5.07
N SER A 30 -23.02 9.04 -3.79
CA SER A 30 -23.19 7.96 -2.83
C SER A 30 -24.53 8.07 -2.13
N LEU A 31 -25.14 6.93 -1.78
CA LEU A 31 -26.39 6.89 -1.02
C LEU A 31 -26.09 6.81 0.48
N ASP A 32 -26.66 7.72 1.27
CA ASP A 32 -26.59 7.61 2.73
C ASP A 32 -27.59 6.56 3.24
N ILE A 33 -27.04 5.39 3.59
CA ILE A 33 -27.80 4.24 4.10
C ILE A 33 -27.67 4.06 5.61
N ARG A 34 -27.14 5.03 6.36
CA ARG A 34 -26.85 4.88 7.80
C ARG A 34 -28.07 4.49 8.63
N ASN A 35 -29.27 4.95 8.25
CA ASN A 35 -30.51 4.67 8.96
C ASN A 35 -31.36 3.55 8.33
N ILE A 36 -30.96 2.93 7.21
CA ILE A 36 -31.81 1.99 6.45
C ILE A 36 -32.37 0.86 7.32
N ARG A 37 -31.56 0.30 8.22
CA ARG A 37 -31.99 -0.78 9.11
C ARG A 37 -32.97 -0.29 10.18
N LYS A 38 -32.77 0.91 10.69
CA LYS A 38 -33.67 1.51 11.69
C LYS A 38 -35.02 1.83 11.05
N ASP A 39 -35.00 2.33 9.82
CA ASP A 39 -36.19 2.85 9.16
C ASP A 39 -37.06 1.75 8.53
N ILE A 40 -36.44 0.72 7.94
CA ILE A 40 -37.17 -0.35 7.21
C ILE A 40 -36.75 -1.78 7.58
N GLY A 41 -35.85 -1.96 8.56
CA GLY A 41 -35.47 -3.29 9.06
C GLY A 41 -34.48 -4.07 8.18
N LEU A 42 -34.04 -3.50 7.05
CA LEU A 42 -33.17 -4.18 6.08
C LEU A 42 -31.68 -3.90 6.30
N ILE A 43 -30.85 -4.75 5.72
CA ILE A 43 -29.40 -4.55 5.58
C ILE A 43 -29.02 -4.68 4.11
N THR A 44 -27.94 -4.03 3.70
CA THR A 44 -27.36 -4.22 2.36
C THR A 44 -26.45 -5.45 2.35
N TYR A 45 -26.30 -6.04 1.17
CA TYR A 45 -25.38 -7.15 0.92
C TYR A 45 -24.46 -6.77 -0.24
N ASP A 46 -23.22 -6.42 0.09
CA ASP A 46 -22.21 -5.99 -0.87
C ASP A 46 -20.86 -6.67 -0.57
N PRO A 47 -20.72 -7.98 -0.88
CA PRO A 47 -19.47 -8.70 -0.65
C PRO A 47 -18.29 -8.00 -1.33
N GLY A 48 -17.27 -7.67 -0.54
CA GLY A 48 -16.08 -6.96 -1.03
C GLY A 48 -16.22 -5.44 -1.16
N PHE A 49 -17.33 -4.86 -0.68
CA PHE A 49 -17.54 -3.40 -0.56
C PHE A 49 -17.45 -2.65 -1.89
N GLY A 50 -17.76 -3.33 -3.00
CA GLY A 50 -17.59 -2.78 -4.34
C GLY A 50 -18.49 -1.59 -4.67
N ASN A 51 -19.58 -1.44 -3.92
CA ASN A 51 -20.58 -0.37 -4.06
C ASN A 51 -20.76 0.42 -2.75
N THR A 52 -19.84 0.25 -1.78
CA THR A 52 -19.96 0.81 -0.44
C THR A 52 -18.83 1.80 -0.18
N ALA A 53 -19.16 3.10 -0.12
CA ALA A 53 -18.26 4.11 0.43
C ALA A 53 -18.23 3.97 1.96
N SER A 54 -17.10 3.52 2.52
CA SER A 54 -16.98 3.19 3.95
C SER A 54 -16.62 4.38 4.84
N CYS A 55 -16.11 5.47 4.27
CA CYS A 55 -15.74 6.68 4.98
C CYS A 55 -15.80 7.91 4.08
N MET A 56 -15.76 9.10 4.69
CA MET A 56 -15.37 10.32 4.00
C MET A 56 -13.86 10.46 4.09
N SER A 57 -13.23 11.01 3.04
CA SER A 57 -11.78 11.17 2.99
C SER A 57 -11.40 12.41 2.19
N SER A 58 -10.33 13.05 2.64
CA SER A 58 -9.69 14.24 2.06
C SER A 58 -8.21 14.00 1.73
N ILE A 59 -7.73 12.75 1.85
CA ILE A 59 -6.32 12.39 1.68
C ILE A 59 -5.97 12.20 0.21
N THR A 60 -6.66 11.27 -0.44
CA THR A 60 -6.38 10.86 -1.82
C THR A 60 -7.67 10.78 -2.60
N THR A 61 -7.62 11.16 -3.88
CA THR A 61 -8.70 10.94 -4.83
C THR A 61 -8.18 10.20 -6.07
N VAL A 62 -9.00 9.30 -6.61
CA VAL A 62 -8.71 8.54 -7.82
C VAL A 62 -9.87 8.69 -8.81
N ASP A 63 -9.59 9.22 -10.00
CA ASP A 63 -10.51 9.13 -11.15
C ASP A 63 -10.05 7.97 -12.03
N GLY A 64 -10.65 6.80 -11.82
CA GLY A 64 -10.30 5.57 -12.52
C GLY A 64 -10.60 5.58 -14.01
N GLU A 65 -11.55 6.41 -14.46
CA GLU A 65 -11.88 6.53 -15.88
C GLU A 65 -10.88 7.45 -16.59
N LYS A 66 -10.42 8.52 -15.93
CA LYS A 66 -9.43 9.46 -16.51
C LYS A 66 -7.98 9.11 -16.22
N GLY A 67 -7.71 8.15 -15.33
CA GLY A 67 -6.35 7.80 -14.93
C GLY A 67 -5.70 8.87 -14.06
N ILE A 68 -6.46 9.52 -13.18
CA ILE A 68 -5.96 10.60 -12.30
C ILE A 68 -5.75 10.02 -10.90
N LEU A 69 -4.63 10.37 -10.28
CA LEU A 69 -4.33 10.12 -8.87
C LEU A 69 -3.85 11.42 -8.25
N LYS A 70 -4.49 11.87 -7.17
CA LYS A 70 -4.06 13.06 -6.44
C LYS A 70 -3.89 12.78 -4.96
N TYR A 71 -2.82 13.31 -4.37
CA TYR A 71 -2.63 13.39 -2.93
C TYR A 71 -2.87 14.82 -2.49
N ARG A 72 -3.83 15.04 -1.59
CA ARG A 72 -4.23 16.37 -1.09
C ARG A 72 -4.48 17.40 -2.21
N GLY A 73 -4.98 16.93 -3.35
CA GLY A 73 -5.28 17.77 -4.52
C GLY A 73 -4.14 17.92 -5.54
N TYR A 74 -2.90 17.53 -5.21
CA TYR A 74 -1.76 17.55 -6.12
C TYR A 74 -1.70 16.28 -6.98
N ASP A 75 -1.50 16.43 -8.28
CA ASP A 75 -1.32 15.30 -9.20
C ASP A 75 -0.06 14.51 -8.86
N ILE A 76 -0.14 13.18 -8.96
CA ILE A 76 0.98 12.29 -8.60
C ILE A 76 2.24 12.57 -9.43
N GLU A 77 2.07 12.94 -10.70
CA GLU A 77 3.16 13.32 -11.60
C GLU A 77 3.91 14.55 -11.07
N ASP A 78 3.18 15.56 -10.60
CA ASP A 78 3.75 16.81 -10.10
C ASP A 78 4.54 16.57 -8.80
N LEU A 79 4.00 15.75 -7.90
CA LEU A 79 4.69 15.36 -6.67
C LEU A 79 5.96 14.56 -6.95
N VAL A 80 5.94 13.65 -7.93
CA VAL A 80 7.10 12.84 -8.32
C VAL A 80 8.22 13.68 -8.93
N ASP A 81 7.87 14.73 -9.69
CA ASP A 81 8.84 15.58 -10.36
C ASP A 81 9.40 16.69 -9.44
N ASN A 82 8.64 17.14 -8.44
CA ASN A 82 8.99 18.32 -7.63
C ASN A 82 9.22 18.06 -6.13
N CYS A 83 8.86 16.89 -5.60
CA CYS A 83 8.98 16.58 -4.17
C CYS A 83 9.84 15.35 -3.91
N ASP A 84 10.41 15.29 -2.70
CA ASP A 84 10.93 14.06 -2.13
C ASP A 84 9.87 13.29 -1.32
N PHE A 85 10.17 12.02 -1.01
CA PHE A 85 9.27 11.15 -0.27
C PHE A 85 8.97 11.68 1.15
N VAL A 86 9.91 12.41 1.77
CA VAL A 86 9.71 12.97 3.11
C VAL A 86 8.70 14.11 3.06
N GLU A 87 8.76 14.96 2.04
CA GLU A 87 7.76 16.00 1.77
C GLU A 87 6.38 15.42 1.50
N VAL A 88 6.30 14.38 0.66
CA VAL A 88 5.02 13.69 0.39
C VAL A 88 4.48 12.97 1.63
N ALA A 89 5.34 12.37 2.45
CA ALA A 89 4.93 11.76 3.70
C ALA A 89 4.38 12.81 4.68
N HIS A 90 5.01 13.98 4.76
CA HIS A 90 4.50 15.12 5.53
C HIS A 90 3.14 15.58 5.00
N LEU A 91 3.02 15.80 3.68
CA LEU A 91 1.77 16.20 3.00
C LEU A 91 0.61 15.28 3.35
N LEU A 92 0.82 13.96 3.27
CA LEU A 92 -0.24 12.99 3.56
C LEU A 92 -0.68 13.08 5.02
N VAL A 93 0.26 13.14 5.95
CA VAL A 93 -0.01 13.14 7.40
C VAL A 93 -0.61 14.48 7.86
N LYS A 94 0.00 15.60 7.48
CA LYS A 94 -0.34 16.95 7.95
C LYS A 94 -1.40 17.66 7.11
N GLY A 95 -1.63 17.20 5.88
CA GLY A 95 -2.60 17.80 4.96
C GLY A 95 -2.01 18.83 4.00
N GLU A 96 -0.86 19.43 4.33
CA GLU A 96 -0.20 20.48 3.54
C GLU A 96 1.29 20.16 3.32
N LEU A 97 1.86 20.70 2.24
CA LEU A 97 3.30 20.59 1.97
C LEU A 97 4.08 21.37 3.04
N PRO A 98 5.21 20.83 3.54
CA PRO A 98 5.97 21.51 4.57
C PRO A 98 6.66 22.77 4.05
N ASP A 99 6.73 23.81 4.87
CA ASP A 99 7.70 24.88 4.67
C ASP A 99 9.14 24.42 4.99
N GLN A 100 10.13 25.29 4.79
CA GLN A 100 11.53 24.93 5.01
C GLN A 100 11.84 24.55 6.47
N LYS A 101 11.16 25.17 7.44
CA LYS A 101 11.33 24.91 8.87
C LYS A 101 10.66 23.59 9.26
N GLU A 102 9.43 23.38 8.82
CA GLU A 102 8.68 22.15 9.01
C GLU A 102 9.42 20.95 8.42
N ARG A 103 9.90 21.07 7.18
CA ARG A 103 10.68 20.03 6.50
C ARG A 103 11.93 19.68 7.30
N LYS A 104 12.68 20.68 7.77
CA LYS A 104 13.88 20.47 8.57
C LYS A 104 13.55 19.74 9.88
N ASN A 105 12.54 20.20 10.61
CA ASN A 105 12.12 19.58 11.87
C ASN A 105 11.68 18.12 11.65
N TYR A 106 10.91 17.87 10.61
CA TYR A 106 10.44 16.53 10.26
C TYR A 106 11.60 15.58 9.94
N MET A 107 12.59 16.05 9.16
CA MET A 107 13.82 15.30 8.89
C MET A 107 14.65 15.02 10.16
N GLU A 108 14.75 15.98 11.09
CA GLU A 108 15.45 15.81 12.36
C GLU A 108 14.78 14.76 13.24
N LEU A 109 13.45 14.78 13.34
CA LEU A 109 12.66 13.78 14.07
C LEU A 109 12.81 12.39 13.46
N LEU A 110 12.72 12.29 12.12
CA LEU A 110 12.93 11.02 11.42
C LEU A 110 14.31 10.44 11.73
N ASN A 111 15.37 11.25 11.70
CA ASN A 111 16.70 10.76 12.06
C ASN A 111 16.83 10.40 13.54
N LYS A 112 16.33 11.27 14.44
CA LYS A 112 16.35 11.05 15.90
C LYS A 112 15.71 9.73 16.30
N HIS A 113 14.63 9.34 15.64
CA HIS A 113 13.88 8.14 15.97
C HIS A 113 14.23 6.90 15.14
N SER A 114 15.27 6.97 14.31
CA SER A 114 15.63 5.88 13.38
C SER A 114 16.24 4.64 14.04
N LEU A 115 16.92 4.75 15.18
CA LEU A 115 17.51 3.60 15.87
C LEU A 115 16.45 2.69 16.51
N LEU A 116 16.61 1.38 16.34
CA LEU A 116 15.83 0.38 17.08
C LEU A 116 16.43 0.16 18.48
N HIS A 117 15.57 -0.05 19.46
CA HIS A 117 15.99 -0.46 20.81
C HIS A 117 16.86 -1.73 20.72
N ASN A 118 17.90 -1.84 21.53
CA ASN A 118 18.86 -2.95 21.43
C ASN A 118 18.18 -4.32 21.63
N ASP A 119 17.20 -4.41 22.53
CA ASP A 119 16.44 -5.66 22.71
C ASP A 119 15.60 -6.02 21.49
N MET A 120 15.04 -5.04 20.79
CA MET A 120 14.39 -5.27 19.49
C MET A 120 15.40 -5.78 18.46
N ARG A 121 16.63 -5.25 18.44
CA ARG A 121 17.69 -5.74 17.55
C ARG A 121 18.09 -7.17 17.87
N ASN A 122 18.12 -7.54 19.15
CA ASN A 122 18.38 -8.92 19.59
C ASN A 122 17.25 -9.85 19.16
N PHE A 123 16.00 -9.46 19.39
CA PHE A 123 14.83 -10.18 18.89
C PHE A 123 14.88 -10.37 17.36
N PHE A 124 15.28 -9.32 16.62
CA PHE A 124 15.46 -9.38 15.17
C PHE A 124 16.47 -10.45 14.74
N ARG A 125 17.60 -10.56 15.44
CA ARG A 125 18.64 -11.56 15.12
C ARG A 125 18.14 -12.99 15.30
N SER A 126 17.17 -13.20 16.19
CA SER A 126 16.63 -14.51 16.53
C SER A 126 15.64 -15.08 15.50
N TYR A 127 15.23 -14.34 14.47
CA TYR A 127 14.44 -14.93 13.39
C TYR A 127 15.19 -16.08 12.71
N PRO A 128 14.51 -17.17 12.33
CA PRO A 128 15.13 -18.26 11.60
C PRO A 128 15.60 -17.79 10.21
N ASN A 129 16.65 -18.43 9.70
CA ASN A 129 17.09 -18.17 8.32
C ASN A 129 15.97 -18.57 7.35
N GLY A 130 15.73 -17.74 6.34
CA GLY A 130 14.64 -17.93 5.37
C GLY A 130 13.26 -17.51 5.86
N ALA A 131 13.13 -16.88 7.04
CA ALA A 131 11.88 -16.23 7.44
C ALA A 131 11.44 -15.20 6.40
N HIS A 132 10.16 -15.22 6.04
CA HIS A 132 9.64 -14.33 4.99
C HIS A 132 9.74 -12.85 5.43
N PRO A 133 10.26 -11.94 4.57
CA PRO A 133 10.45 -10.54 4.93
C PRO A 133 9.20 -9.83 5.50
N MET A 134 8.03 -10.06 4.88
CA MET A 134 6.76 -9.50 5.38
C MET A 134 6.34 -10.02 6.75
N ALA A 135 6.69 -11.27 7.11
CA ALA A 135 6.38 -11.80 8.43
C ALA A 135 7.24 -11.13 9.51
N ILE A 136 8.53 -10.94 9.22
CA ILE A 136 9.45 -10.18 10.08
C ILE A 136 8.92 -8.74 10.23
N LEU A 137 8.58 -8.08 9.13
CA LEU A 137 8.06 -6.71 9.14
C LEU A 137 6.82 -6.59 10.03
N ALA A 138 5.81 -7.44 9.84
CA ALA A 138 4.56 -7.39 10.62
C ALA A 138 4.80 -7.57 12.13
N ALA A 139 5.63 -8.55 12.51
CA ALA A 139 5.93 -8.84 13.91
C ALA A 139 6.80 -7.76 14.56
N MET A 140 7.79 -7.23 13.84
CA MET A 140 8.63 -6.13 14.34
C MET A 140 7.85 -4.83 14.50
N VAL A 141 6.93 -4.52 13.58
CA VAL A 141 6.06 -3.34 13.68
C VAL A 141 5.09 -3.49 14.86
N ALA A 142 4.50 -4.67 15.06
CA ALA A 142 3.63 -4.90 16.21
C ALA A 142 4.37 -4.70 17.53
N SER A 143 5.62 -5.19 17.58
CA SER A 143 6.47 -5.09 18.75
C SER A 143 6.82 -3.64 19.10
N LEU A 144 6.79 -2.69 18.14
CA LEU A 144 7.07 -1.28 18.44
C LEU A 144 6.18 -0.72 19.55
N SER A 145 4.92 -1.16 19.63
CA SER A 145 3.99 -0.75 20.69
C SER A 145 4.50 -1.06 22.11
N ALA A 146 5.26 -2.13 22.30
CA ALA A 146 5.81 -2.54 23.60
C ALA A 146 7.07 -1.74 23.99
N PHE A 147 7.82 -1.24 23.01
CA PHE A 147 9.07 -0.49 23.24
C PHE A 147 8.90 1.02 23.17
N TYR A 148 7.83 1.48 22.51
CA TYR A 148 7.54 2.88 22.26
C TYR A 148 6.05 3.16 22.48
N PRO A 149 5.52 3.00 23.71
CA PRO A 149 4.14 3.32 24.00
C PRO A 149 3.86 4.80 23.71
N GLU A 150 2.63 5.09 23.31
CA GLU A 150 2.12 6.45 23.14
C GLU A 150 2.16 7.17 24.51
N ILE A 151 2.53 8.46 24.51
CA ILE A 151 2.73 9.21 25.76
C ILE A 151 1.43 9.93 26.12
N GLU A 152 0.80 9.55 27.24
CA GLU A 152 -0.48 10.15 27.68
C GLU A 152 -0.36 11.62 28.12
N ASP A 153 0.82 12.05 28.62
CA ASP A 153 1.04 13.38 29.20
C ASP A 153 1.62 14.44 28.23
N ALA A 154 1.76 14.12 26.93
CA ALA A 154 2.30 15.05 25.94
C ALA A 154 1.19 15.87 25.25
N ASP A 155 1.56 17.01 24.65
CA ASP A 155 0.66 17.69 23.72
C ASP A 155 0.21 16.69 22.64
N PRO A 156 -1.10 16.55 22.36
CA PRO A 156 -1.60 15.57 21.41
C PRO A 156 -0.92 15.65 20.03
N GLU A 157 -0.62 16.86 19.56
CA GLU A 157 0.02 17.08 18.27
C GLU A 157 1.49 16.65 18.30
N ASP A 158 2.21 16.98 19.37
CA ASP A 158 3.60 16.52 19.56
C ASP A 158 3.68 15.00 19.69
N ASN A 159 2.69 14.38 20.35
CA ASN A 159 2.61 12.93 20.48
C ASN A 159 2.35 12.24 19.13
N ILE A 160 1.47 12.83 18.29
CA ILE A 160 1.23 12.37 16.92
C ILE A 160 2.53 12.47 16.12
N ASP A 161 3.19 13.64 16.10
CA ASP A 161 4.42 13.83 15.33
C ASP A 161 5.52 12.88 15.73
N MET A 162 5.70 12.69 17.03
CA MET A 162 6.67 11.75 17.57
C MET A 162 6.32 10.31 17.18
N THR A 163 5.07 9.89 17.32
CA THR A 163 4.65 8.49 17.03
C THR A 163 4.72 8.18 15.53
N VAL A 164 4.29 9.13 14.69
CA VAL A 164 4.36 9.05 13.22
C VAL A 164 5.80 8.97 12.74
N THR A 165 6.66 9.90 13.17
CA THR A 165 8.08 9.91 12.76
C THR A 165 8.84 8.70 13.29
N ARG A 166 8.52 8.20 14.50
CA ARG A 166 9.02 6.92 15.01
C ARG A 166 8.65 5.77 14.07
N LEU A 167 7.38 5.66 13.70
CA LEU A 167 6.90 4.56 12.85
C LEU A 167 7.57 4.61 11.47
N LEU A 168 7.55 5.76 10.79
CA LEU A 168 8.18 5.93 9.47
C LEU A 168 9.66 5.53 9.49
N SER A 169 10.43 6.08 10.42
CA SER A 169 11.87 5.84 10.50
C SER A 169 12.25 4.43 10.95
N LYS A 170 11.50 3.86 11.90
CA LYS A 170 11.78 2.51 12.38
C LYS A 170 11.38 1.47 11.35
N LEU A 171 10.30 1.69 10.61
CA LEU A 171 9.87 0.77 9.56
C LEU A 171 10.90 0.72 8.41
N ARG A 172 11.46 1.87 8.00
CA ARG A 172 12.63 1.90 7.09
C ARG A 172 13.80 1.06 7.62
N THR A 173 14.14 1.22 8.90
CA THR A 173 15.25 0.50 9.53
C THR A 173 14.98 -1.00 9.63
N ILE A 174 13.76 -1.39 10.01
CA ILE A 174 13.28 -2.78 10.04
C ILE A 174 13.34 -3.40 8.64
N ALA A 175 12.94 -2.68 7.60
CA ALA A 175 13.02 -3.14 6.22
C ALA A 175 14.47 -3.41 5.80
N ALA A 176 15.40 -2.48 6.07
CA ALA A 176 16.82 -2.69 5.74
C ALA A 176 17.43 -3.85 6.55
N PHE A 177 17.11 -3.96 7.84
CA PHE A 177 17.59 -5.06 8.69
C PHE A 177 17.03 -6.41 8.26
N THR A 178 15.81 -6.45 7.72
CA THR A 178 15.21 -7.67 7.16
C THR A 178 16.07 -8.23 6.04
N TYR A 179 16.49 -7.37 5.11
CA TYR A 179 17.39 -7.75 4.03
C TYR A 179 18.76 -8.25 4.53
N ARG A 180 19.35 -7.56 5.52
CA ARG A 180 20.63 -7.97 6.11
C ARG A 180 20.53 -9.31 6.84
N LYS A 181 19.47 -9.49 7.62
CA LYS A 181 19.20 -10.74 8.34
C LYS A 181 19.04 -11.93 7.38
N GLU A 182 18.32 -11.74 6.28
CA GLU A 182 18.17 -12.79 5.27
C GLU A 182 19.52 -13.24 4.70
N ARG A 183 20.45 -12.30 4.50
CA ARG A 183 21.79 -12.58 3.97
C ARG A 183 22.84 -12.93 5.04
N GLY A 184 22.43 -13.05 6.31
CA GLY A 184 23.36 -13.33 7.42
C GLY A 184 24.39 -12.22 7.64
N MET A 185 24.10 -10.99 7.22
CA MET A 185 24.99 -9.83 7.37
C MET A 185 24.67 -9.05 8.64
N ASP A 186 25.68 -8.38 9.19
CA ASP A 186 25.48 -7.46 10.29
C ASP A 186 24.62 -6.26 9.91
N PHE A 187 23.99 -5.66 10.92
CA PHE A 187 23.11 -4.50 10.74
C PHE A 187 23.92 -3.21 10.67
N VAL A 188 23.67 -2.44 9.61
CA VAL A 188 24.22 -1.09 9.41
C VAL A 188 23.24 -0.09 10.01
N ASN A 189 23.68 0.69 11.00
CA ASN A 189 22.81 1.68 11.64
C ASN A 189 22.49 2.86 10.70
N PRO A 190 21.31 3.49 10.87
CA PRO A 190 20.98 4.73 10.18
C PRO A 190 21.94 5.87 10.57
N SER A 191 22.18 6.79 9.63
CA SER A 191 23.09 7.93 9.81
C SER A 191 22.45 9.27 9.44
N TYR A 192 22.76 10.32 10.19
CA TYR A 192 22.36 11.71 9.90
C TYR A 192 22.97 12.27 8.60
N LYS A 193 24.01 11.61 8.07
CA LYS A 193 24.71 12.06 6.86
C LYS A 193 23.89 11.89 5.59
N PHE A 194 22.86 11.04 5.63
CA PHE A 194 22.18 10.57 4.43
C PHE A 194 20.71 11.00 4.42
N SER A 195 20.21 11.32 3.23
CA SER A 195 18.77 11.53 2.98
C SER A 195 17.96 10.24 3.24
N TYR A 196 16.63 10.31 3.27
CA TYR A 196 15.81 9.15 3.66
C TYR A 196 16.08 7.89 2.82
N CYS A 197 16.08 8.03 1.49
CA CYS A 197 16.31 6.94 0.53
C CYS A 197 17.78 6.52 0.48
N GLU A 198 18.71 7.48 0.52
CA GLU A 198 20.15 7.21 0.56
C GLU A 198 20.53 6.42 1.82
N ASN A 199 19.97 6.78 2.96
CA ASN A 199 20.17 6.09 4.23
C ASN A 199 19.64 4.65 4.15
N PHE A 200 18.48 4.45 3.51
CA PHE A 200 17.93 3.11 3.28
C PHE A 200 18.85 2.24 2.41
N LEU A 201 19.31 2.76 1.27
CA LEU A 201 20.23 2.06 0.37
C LEU A 201 21.57 1.77 1.07
N ASN A 202 22.11 2.73 1.84
CA ASN A 202 23.30 2.52 2.65
C ASN A 202 23.10 1.40 3.69
N MET A 203 22.00 1.42 4.43
CA MET A 203 21.71 0.37 5.42
C MET A 203 21.53 -1.01 4.78
N MET A 204 20.97 -1.05 3.57
CA MET A 204 20.85 -2.28 2.81
C MET A 204 22.20 -2.77 2.33
N PHE A 205 22.98 -1.97 1.60
CA PHE A 205 24.05 -2.49 0.76
C PHE A 205 25.47 -2.24 1.26
N SER A 206 25.64 -1.37 2.26
CA SER A 206 26.97 -1.10 2.84
C SER A 206 27.63 -2.37 3.38
N SER A 207 28.95 -2.42 3.24
CA SER A 207 29.80 -3.54 3.59
C SER A 207 31.02 -3.03 4.35
N PRO A 208 31.49 -3.74 5.39
CA PRO A 208 32.71 -3.35 6.10
C PRO A 208 33.99 -3.60 5.28
N VAL A 209 33.90 -4.32 4.15
CA VAL A 209 35.06 -4.69 3.31
C VAL A 209 35.14 -3.93 1.98
N VAL A 210 34.04 -3.31 1.54
CA VAL A 210 33.98 -2.53 0.30
C VAL A 210 33.16 -1.28 0.58
N ASP A 211 33.77 -0.12 0.37
CA ASP A 211 33.09 1.16 0.50
C ASP A 211 31.90 1.23 -0.45
N TYR A 212 30.75 1.58 0.09
CA TYR A 212 29.51 1.71 -0.66
C TYR A 212 29.05 3.16 -0.63
N SER A 213 28.91 3.75 -1.81
CA SER A 213 28.22 5.01 -2.02
C SER A 213 26.98 4.73 -2.86
N PRO A 214 25.76 5.01 -2.36
CA PRO A 214 24.56 4.80 -3.15
C PRO A 214 24.60 5.64 -4.44
N ASP A 215 24.24 5.03 -5.56
CA ASP A 215 24.17 5.72 -6.86
C ASP A 215 23.06 6.79 -6.84
N PRO A 216 23.34 8.05 -7.23
CA PRO A 216 22.33 9.11 -7.31
C PRO A 216 21.07 8.74 -8.08
N VAL A 217 21.20 7.95 -9.16
CA VAL A 217 20.06 7.48 -9.96
C VAL A 217 19.25 6.45 -9.19
N HIS A 218 19.89 5.57 -8.42
CA HIS A 218 19.17 4.64 -7.54
C HIS A 218 18.47 5.35 -6.38
N ILE A 219 19.09 6.40 -5.81
CA ILE A 219 18.45 7.23 -4.77
C ILE A 219 17.19 7.90 -5.33
N ALA A 220 17.30 8.52 -6.51
CA ALA A 220 16.19 9.20 -7.17
C ALA A 220 15.07 8.23 -7.58
N ALA A 221 15.44 7.07 -8.14
CA ALA A 221 14.48 6.03 -8.50
C ALA A 221 13.74 5.51 -7.26
N LEU A 222 14.46 5.21 -6.17
CA LEU A 222 13.83 4.79 -4.92
C LEU A 222 12.88 5.86 -4.37
N ASN A 223 13.28 7.15 -4.40
CA ASN A 223 12.43 8.25 -3.97
C ASN A 223 11.09 8.26 -4.71
N LYS A 224 11.14 8.24 -6.05
CA LYS A 224 9.94 8.24 -6.89
C LYS A 224 9.09 6.97 -6.69
N LEU A 225 9.74 5.82 -6.55
CA LEU A 225 9.06 4.55 -6.24
C LEU A 225 8.32 4.61 -4.89
N LEU A 226 8.90 5.22 -3.85
CA LEU A 226 8.19 5.36 -2.58
C LEU A 226 7.01 6.34 -2.68
N ILE A 227 7.16 7.44 -3.42
CA ILE A 227 6.08 8.43 -3.65
C ILE A 227 4.87 7.78 -4.35
N ILE A 228 5.06 7.04 -5.44
CA ILE A 228 3.93 6.43 -6.18
C ILE A 228 3.21 5.32 -5.38
N HIS A 229 3.82 4.82 -4.31
CA HIS A 229 3.18 3.87 -3.40
C HIS A 229 2.66 4.52 -2.11
N ALA A 230 2.87 5.83 -1.92
CA ALA A 230 2.66 6.53 -0.65
C ALA A 230 1.25 6.37 -0.09
N ASP A 231 0.25 6.51 -0.97
CA ASP A 231 -1.13 6.19 -0.67
C ASP A 231 -1.90 5.71 -1.91
N HIS A 232 -3.04 5.04 -1.72
CA HIS A 232 -3.93 4.70 -2.81
C HIS A 232 -5.38 4.51 -2.33
N GLU A 233 -5.89 5.49 -1.59
CA GLU A 233 -7.29 5.57 -1.14
C GLU A 233 -7.74 4.30 -0.38
N GLN A 234 -9.02 3.91 -0.46
CA GLN A 234 -9.61 2.79 0.29
C GLN A 234 -9.32 1.42 -0.32
N ASN A 235 -8.03 1.08 -0.42
CA ASN A 235 -7.59 -0.27 -0.77
C ASN A 235 -7.64 -1.23 0.44
N CYS A 236 -7.51 -2.55 0.20
CA CYS A 236 -7.62 -3.59 1.24
C CYS A 236 -6.78 -3.33 2.49
N SER A 237 -5.52 -2.89 2.33
CA SER A 237 -4.65 -2.60 3.48
C SER A 237 -5.06 -1.34 4.24
N THR A 238 -5.45 -0.27 3.55
CA THR A 238 -5.97 0.95 4.18
C THR A 238 -7.26 0.68 4.93
N THR A 239 -8.18 -0.10 4.34
CA THR A 239 -9.41 -0.52 5.00
C THR A 239 -9.13 -1.37 6.25
N ALA A 240 -8.10 -2.24 6.21
CA ALA A 240 -7.70 -3.00 7.40
C ALA A 240 -7.17 -2.09 8.52
N VAL A 241 -6.36 -1.08 8.18
CA VAL A 241 -5.88 -0.07 9.15
C VAL A 241 -7.05 0.66 9.79
N ARG A 242 -7.99 1.19 8.99
CA ARG A 242 -9.19 1.88 9.50
C ARG A 242 -10.11 0.97 10.31
N LEU A 243 -10.31 -0.28 9.89
CA LEU A 243 -11.13 -1.27 10.59
C LEU A 243 -10.58 -1.59 11.98
N VAL A 244 -9.27 -1.85 12.09
CA VAL A 244 -8.63 -2.10 13.39
C VAL A 244 -8.56 -0.81 14.21
N GLY A 245 -8.29 0.33 13.57
CA GLY A 245 -8.36 1.65 14.19
C GLY A 245 -9.70 1.90 14.86
N SER A 246 -10.81 1.52 14.21
CA SER A 246 -12.17 1.66 14.77
C SER A 246 -12.44 0.94 16.09
N SER A 247 -11.55 0.05 16.51
CA SER A 247 -11.57 -0.58 17.84
C SER A 247 -10.70 0.14 18.88
N GLU A 248 -10.23 1.35 18.56
CA GLU A 248 -9.30 2.17 19.36
C GLU A 248 -7.95 1.49 19.60
N ALA A 249 -7.51 0.65 18.64
CA ALA A 249 -6.18 0.08 18.69
C ALA A 249 -5.11 1.16 18.41
N ASN A 250 -3.96 1.05 19.07
CA ASN A 250 -2.81 1.96 18.85
C ASN A 250 -2.32 1.93 17.39
N LEU A 251 -1.64 2.99 16.97
CA LEU A 251 -1.21 3.16 15.58
C LEU A 251 -0.32 1.99 15.08
N TYR A 252 0.59 1.48 15.92
CA TYR A 252 1.46 0.37 15.55
C TYR A 252 0.66 -0.90 15.23
N ALA A 253 -0.35 -1.23 16.03
CA ALA A 253 -1.23 -2.37 15.78
C ALA A 253 -2.06 -2.20 14.50
N CYS A 254 -2.56 -0.99 14.25
CA CYS A 254 -3.30 -0.66 13.03
C CYS A 254 -2.42 -0.82 11.78
N VAL A 255 -1.17 -0.33 11.82
CA VAL A 255 -0.22 -0.48 10.72
C VAL A 255 0.21 -1.93 10.54
N THR A 256 0.36 -2.73 11.61
CA THR A 256 0.56 -4.18 11.49
C THR A 256 -0.58 -4.86 10.73
N ALA A 257 -1.84 -4.45 10.93
CA ALA A 257 -2.97 -4.95 10.15
C ALA A 257 -2.84 -4.57 8.66
N GLY A 258 -2.42 -3.33 8.38
CA GLY A 258 -2.12 -2.87 7.02
C GLY A 258 -1.02 -3.70 6.33
N VAL A 259 0.10 -3.92 7.01
CA VAL A 259 1.21 -4.78 6.55
C VAL A 259 0.72 -6.20 6.27
N SER A 260 -0.09 -6.78 7.17
CA SER A 260 -0.62 -8.14 7.04
C SER A 260 -1.58 -8.27 5.86
N ALA A 261 -2.45 -7.27 5.64
CA ALA A 261 -3.34 -7.21 4.50
C ALA A 261 -2.57 -7.00 3.17
N LEU A 262 -1.51 -6.18 3.19
CA LEU A 262 -0.65 -5.94 2.02
C LEU A 262 0.15 -7.18 1.60
N TRP A 263 0.52 -8.04 2.55
CA TRP A 263 1.25 -9.29 2.25
C TRP A 263 0.44 -10.27 1.39
N GLY A 264 -0.90 -10.18 1.38
CA GLY A 264 -1.75 -11.04 0.57
C GLY A 264 -1.39 -11.00 -0.93
N SER A 265 -1.34 -12.16 -1.57
CA SER A 265 -0.97 -12.29 -3.00
C SER A 265 -1.89 -11.54 -3.97
N ARG A 266 -3.12 -11.27 -3.56
CA ARG A 266 -4.13 -10.51 -4.32
C ARG A 266 -4.06 -8.99 -4.05
N HIS A 267 -3.10 -8.55 -3.25
CA HIS A 267 -2.84 -7.14 -2.94
C HIS A 267 -1.38 -6.81 -3.26
N GLY A 268 -0.50 -6.64 -2.27
CA GLY A 268 0.89 -6.21 -2.50
C GLY A 268 1.87 -7.28 -2.97
N GLY A 269 1.44 -8.55 -3.11
CA GLY A 269 2.26 -9.64 -3.64
C GLY A 269 2.34 -9.69 -5.17
N ALA A 270 1.62 -8.81 -5.89
CA ALA A 270 1.55 -8.82 -7.34
C ALA A 270 2.90 -8.51 -8.00
N ASN A 271 3.67 -7.55 -7.48
CA ASN A 271 4.99 -7.17 -7.98
C ASN A 271 6.00 -8.35 -7.99
N GLN A 272 6.01 -9.17 -6.93
CA GLN A 272 6.81 -10.39 -6.87
C GLN A 272 6.32 -11.45 -7.87
N ALA A 273 5.01 -11.55 -8.10
CA ALA A 273 4.45 -12.48 -9.07
C ALA A 273 4.79 -12.10 -10.52
N VAL A 274 4.87 -10.79 -10.84
CA VAL A 274 5.34 -10.29 -12.14
C VAL A 274 6.75 -10.80 -12.40
N ILE A 275 7.69 -10.54 -11.49
CA ILE A 275 9.09 -10.88 -11.69
C ILE A 275 9.30 -12.39 -11.77
N LYS A 276 8.62 -13.18 -10.93
CA LYS A 276 8.65 -14.65 -11.05
C LYS A 276 8.13 -15.15 -12.40
N THR A 277 7.11 -14.51 -12.95
CA THR A 277 6.55 -14.87 -14.26
C THR A 277 7.56 -14.55 -15.37
N LEU A 278 8.15 -13.36 -15.34
CA LEU A 278 9.16 -12.95 -16.32
C LEU A 278 10.43 -13.83 -16.25
N GLU A 279 10.93 -14.11 -15.06
CA GLU A 279 12.05 -15.05 -14.84
C GLU A 279 11.73 -16.47 -15.34
N GLU A 280 10.49 -16.95 -15.13
CA GLU A 280 10.05 -18.24 -15.65
C GLU A 280 10.00 -18.25 -17.18
N MET A 281 9.52 -17.16 -17.80
CA MET A 281 9.50 -17.00 -19.25
C MET A 281 10.90 -17.08 -19.84
N ILE A 282 11.85 -16.33 -19.27
CA ILE A 282 13.26 -16.34 -19.69
C ILE A 282 13.85 -17.74 -19.53
N ARG A 283 13.76 -18.33 -18.33
CA ARG A 283 14.38 -19.62 -18.02
C ARG A 283 13.84 -20.78 -18.86
N LYS A 284 12.55 -20.77 -19.17
CA LYS A 284 11.88 -21.85 -19.92
C LYS A 284 11.71 -21.56 -21.41
N GLY A 285 12.13 -20.39 -21.89
CA GLY A 285 11.87 -19.94 -23.26
C GLY A 285 10.38 -19.84 -23.59
N ILE A 286 9.54 -19.46 -22.61
CA ILE A 286 8.10 -19.28 -22.82
C ILE A 286 7.88 -17.92 -23.47
N SER A 287 7.33 -17.93 -24.68
CA SER A 287 6.97 -16.70 -25.40
C SER A 287 5.81 -15.96 -24.71
N PRO A 288 5.72 -14.62 -24.85
CA PRO A 288 4.58 -13.88 -24.32
C PRO A 288 3.22 -14.34 -24.88
N SER A 289 3.18 -14.84 -26.13
CA SER A 289 1.97 -15.41 -26.73
C SER A 289 1.45 -16.63 -25.96
N GLN A 290 2.34 -17.49 -25.46
CA GLN A 290 1.92 -18.65 -24.65
C GLN A 290 1.36 -18.23 -23.28
N ILE A 291 1.91 -17.18 -22.68
CA ILE A 291 1.38 -16.60 -21.42
C ILE A 291 -0.01 -16.00 -21.63
N ILE A 292 -0.20 -15.31 -22.74
CA ILE A 292 -1.49 -14.74 -23.16
C ILE A 292 -2.53 -15.83 -23.32
N GLU A 293 -2.24 -16.88 -24.10
CA GLU A 293 -3.18 -17.99 -24.31
C GLU A 293 -3.51 -18.73 -23.00
N LYS A 294 -2.51 -18.90 -22.12
CA LYS A 294 -2.73 -19.44 -20.78
C LYS A 294 -3.69 -18.59 -19.95
N ALA A 295 -3.59 -17.26 -20.04
CA ALA A 295 -4.44 -16.33 -19.28
C ALA A 295 -5.87 -16.22 -19.84
N LYS A 296 -6.08 -16.45 -21.13
CA LYS A 296 -7.40 -16.48 -21.79
C LYS A 296 -8.19 -17.76 -21.52
N SER A 297 -7.51 -18.86 -21.22
CA SER A 297 -8.15 -20.16 -21.00
C SER A 297 -9.16 -20.11 -19.85
N LYS A 298 -10.41 -20.53 -20.12
CA LYS A 298 -11.47 -20.65 -19.09
C LYS A 298 -11.20 -21.75 -18.07
N GLU A 299 -10.42 -22.75 -18.46
CA GLU A 299 -10.05 -23.90 -17.62
C GLU A 299 -8.83 -23.58 -16.74
N ASN A 300 -8.16 -22.45 -16.98
CA ASN A 300 -6.99 -22.04 -16.24
C ASN A 300 -7.29 -20.80 -15.35
N PRO A 301 -7.10 -20.89 -14.02
CA PRO A 301 -7.28 -19.74 -13.14
C PRO A 301 -6.15 -18.70 -13.27
N PHE A 302 -5.11 -18.97 -14.07
CA PHE A 302 -3.98 -18.07 -14.27
C PHE A 302 -4.44 -16.72 -14.83
N ARG A 303 -3.86 -15.65 -14.26
CA ARG A 303 -3.99 -14.27 -14.73
C ARG A 303 -2.58 -13.70 -14.81
N ILE A 304 -2.33 -12.85 -15.80
CA ILE A 304 -1.04 -12.18 -15.96
C ILE A 304 -0.88 -11.19 -14.79
N PRO A 305 0.08 -11.39 -13.88
CA PRO A 305 0.30 -10.44 -12.79
C PRO A 305 0.68 -9.07 -13.34
N GLY A 306 0.32 -8.00 -12.63
CA GLY A 306 0.61 -6.62 -13.06
C GLY A 306 -0.31 -6.08 -14.16
N PHE A 307 -1.34 -6.82 -14.59
CA PHE A 307 -2.36 -6.34 -15.52
C PHE A 307 -3.75 -6.26 -14.89
N GLY A 308 -4.46 -5.19 -15.21
CA GLY A 308 -5.78 -4.86 -14.69
C GLY A 308 -5.71 -4.15 -13.34
N HIS A 309 -6.77 -3.39 -13.06
CA HIS A 309 -6.90 -2.64 -11.82
C HIS A 309 -8.37 -2.53 -11.39
N ARG A 310 -8.63 -2.51 -10.07
CA ARG A 310 -10.02 -2.44 -9.55
C ARG A 310 -10.70 -1.11 -9.89
N ILE A 311 -9.93 -0.02 -9.76
CA ILE A 311 -10.34 1.38 -9.95
C ILE A 311 -10.05 1.82 -11.40
N TYR A 312 -8.79 1.89 -11.83
CA TYR A 312 -8.44 2.28 -13.20
C TYR A 312 -9.08 1.38 -14.27
N LYS A 313 -9.83 2.03 -15.17
CA LYS A 313 -10.48 1.47 -16.36
C LYS A 313 -9.80 1.92 -17.65
N THR A 314 -8.89 2.88 -17.56
CA THR A 314 -7.94 3.27 -18.59
C THR A 314 -6.54 2.87 -18.11
N TYR A 315 -5.60 3.80 -18.03
CA TYR A 315 -4.23 3.50 -17.58
C TYR A 315 -4.03 3.87 -16.10
N ASP A 316 -3.08 3.21 -15.45
CA ASP A 316 -2.59 3.60 -14.12
C ASP A 316 -1.49 4.66 -14.29
N PRO A 317 -1.66 5.91 -13.81
CA PRO A 317 -0.68 6.98 -13.97
C PRO A 317 0.69 6.61 -13.37
N ARG A 318 0.68 5.81 -12.30
CA ARG A 318 1.90 5.35 -11.63
C ARG A 318 2.66 4.32 -12.45
N ALA A 319 1.97 3.52 -13.27
CA ALA A 319 2.62 2.56 -14.16
C ALA A 319 3.45 3.29 -15.23
N LYS A 320 2.95 4.42 -15.74
CA LYS A 320 3.69 5.28 -16.68
C LYS A 320 4.95 5.87 -16.04
N ILE A 321 4.84 6.36 -14.80
CA ILE A 321 5.98 6.85 -14.02
C ILE A 321 6.99 5.72 -13.80
N ALA A 322 6.55 4.54 -13.35
CA ALA A 322 7.40 3.38 -13.12
C ALA A 322 8.11 2.89 -14.40
N LYS A 323 7.41 2.91 -15.54
CA LYS A 323 8.01 2.58 -16.85
C LYS A 323 9.11 3.56 -17.22
N LYS A 324 8.88 4.88 -17.05
CA LYS A 324 9.90 5.93 -17.29
C LYS A 324 11.12 5.69 -16.40
N LEU A 325 10.91 5.32 -15.14
CA LEU A 325 12.00 5.00 -14.20
C LEU A 325 12.84 3.81 -14.65
N CYS A 326 12.24 2.78 -15.26
CA CYS A 326 13.01 1.67 -15.80
C CYS A 326 14.02 2.13 -16.86
N TYR A 327 13.62 3.02 -17.77
CA TYR A 327 14.52 3.59 -18.77
C TYR A 327 15.61 4.47 -18.13
N GLU A 328 15.24 5.36 -17.20
CA GLU A 328 16.20 6.22 -16.49
C GLU A 328 17.31 5.41 -15.80
N VAL A 329 16.96 4.28 -15.16
CA VAL A 329 17.93 3.41 -14.47
C VAL A 329 18.82 2.65 -15.47
N ILE A 330 18.26 2.10 -16.55
CA ILE A 330 19.04 1.36 -17.56
C ILE A 330 20.04 2.27 -18.26
N ASP A 331 19.58 3.45 -18.70
CA ASP A 331 20.41 4.40 -19.44
C ASP A 331 21.63 4.86 -18.61
N SER A 332 21.47 4.95 -17.28
CA SER A 332 22.55 5.38 -16.38
C SER A 332 23.47 4.25 -15.93
N THR A 333 22.94 3.04 -15.70
CA THR A 333 23.70 1.95 -15.06
C THR A 333 24.31 1.00 -16.08
N HIS A 334 23.86 1.05 -17.34
CA HIS A 334 24.19 0.10 -18.40
C HIS A 334 23.93 -1.37 -18.01
N VAL A 335 23.03 -1.58 -17.04
CA VAL A 335 22.57 -2.92 -16.66
C VAL A 335 21.64 -3.40 -17.76
N ASP A 336 22.12 -4.35 -18.56
CA ASP A 336 21.28 -5.09 -19.48
C ASP A 336 20.23 -5.86 -18.67
N SER A 337 18.96 -5.66 -19.01
CA SER A 337 17.84 -6.25 -18.29
C SER A 337 16.97 -7.01 -19.26
N GLN A 338 17.31 -8.29 -19.48
CA GLN A 338 16.45 -9.24 -20.17
C GLN A 338 15.02 -9.26 -19.60
N LEU A 339 14.87 -8.96 -18.30
CA LEU A 339 13.57 -8.80 -17.66
C LEU A 339 12.76 -7.66 -18.25
N LEU A 340 13.37 -6.50 -18.52
CA LEU A 340 12.68 -5.38 -19.15
C LEU A 340 12.30 -5.72 -20.59
N ASP A 341 13.19 -6.35 -21.36
CA ASP A 341 12.90 -6.72 -22.75
C ASP A 341 11.69 -7.64 -22.86
N VAL A 342 11.67 -8.71 -22.06
CA VAL A 342 10.53 -9.64 -22.01
C VAL A 342 9.26 -8.94 -21.49
N ALA A 343 9.38 -8.03 -20.53
CA ALA A 343 8.24 -7.27 -20.02
C ALA A 343 7.64 -6.33 -21.09
N LEU A 344 8.48 -5.64 -21.87
CA LEU A 344 8.05 -4.77 -22.96
C LEU A 344 7.41 -5.56 -24.10
N GLU A 345 7.96 -6.73 -24.46
CA GLU A 345 7.33 -7.61 -25.45
C GLU A 345 5.96 -8.12 -24.96
N LEU A 346 5.88 -8.53 -23.69
CA LEU A 346 4.63 -8.99 -23.08
C LEU A 346 3.58 -7.88 -23.03
N GLU A 347 3.94 -6.69 -22.55
CA GLU A 347 3.06 -5.53 -22.58
C GLU A 347 2.59 -5.25 -24.00
N SER A 348 3.50 -5.14 -24.97
CA SER A 348 3.15 -4.86 -26.35
C SER A 348 2.15 -5.86 -26.91
N LYS A 349 2.32 -7.17 -26.65
CA LYS A 349 1.36 -8.17 -27.13
C LYS A 349 0.02 -8.11 -26.40
N VAL A 350 0.02 -7.92 -25.08
CA VAL A 350 -1.23 -7.78 -24.30
C VAL A 350 -2.02 -6.54 -24.73
N MET A 351 -1.32 -5.43 -25.00
CA MET A 351 -1.90 -4.16 -25.41
C MET A 351 -2.44 -4.14 -26.84
N ASN A 352 -2.12 -5.15 -27.65
CA ASN A 352 -2.64 -5.35 -29.00
C ASN A 352 -3.62 -6.55 -29.10
N ASP A 353 -4.09 -7.06 -27.97
CA ASP A 353 -4.96 -8.24 -27.91
C ASP A 353 -6.39 -7.86 -27.48
N ASP A 354 -7.37 -8.14 -28.34
CA ASP A 354 -8.78 -7.78 -28.16
C ASP A 354 -9.35 -8.26 -26.81
N PHE A 355 -8.96 -9.46 -26.34
CA PHE A 355 -9.46 -10.00 -25.09
C PHE A 355 -9.13 -9.09 -23.89
N PHE A 356 -7.93 -8.52 -23.87
CA PHE A 356 -7.45 -7.67 -22.79
C PHE A 356 -7.96 -6.24 -22.93
N LEU A 357 -8.04 -5.72 -24.15
CA LEU A 357 -8.60 -4.40 -24.44
C LEU A 357 -10.08 -4.30 -24.07
N GLU A 358 -10.91 -5.28 -24.47
CA GLU A 358 -12.33 -5.34 -24.11
C GLU A 358 -12.55 -5.38 -22.59
N ARG A 359 -11.63 -6.01 -21.86
CA ARG A 359 -11.67 -6.15 -20.39
C ARG A 359 -10.95 -5.02 -19.66
N LYS A 360 -10.40 -4.05 -20.39
CA LYS A 360 -9.65 -2.91 -19.84
C LYS A 360 -8.51 -3.36 -18.92
N LEU A 361 -7.77 -4.39 -19.34
CA LEU A 361 -6.66 -4.98 -18.59
C LEU A 361 -5.32 -4.34 -18.96
N TYR A 362 -5.10 -3.12 -18.48
CA TYR A 362 -3.87 -2.35 -18.70
C TYR A 362 -2.79 -2.67 -17.66
N PRO A 363 -1.50 -2.46 -17.94
CA PRO A 363 -0.44 -2.54 -16.93
C PRO A 363 -0.74 -1.63 -15.75
N ASN A 364 -0.56 -2.15 -14.54
CA ASN A 364 -0.63 -1.39 -13.30
C ASN A 364 0.78 -1.12 -12.74
N VAL A 365 0.85 -0.35 -11.65
CA VAL A 365 2.11 0.03 -11.00
C VAL A 365 3.03 -1.16 -10.67
N ASP A 366 2.47 -2.33 -10.32
CA ASP A 366 3.25 -3.50 -9.93
C ASP A 366 4.05 -4.12 -11.09
N PHE A 367 3.65 -3.87 -12.34
CA PHE A 367 4.28 -4.46 -13.52
C PHE A 367 5.73 -3.97 -13.73
N TYR A 368 5.96 -2.67 -13.55
CA TYR A 368 7.28 -2.05 -13.79
C TYR A 368 8.12 -1.89 -12.54
N THR A 369 7.49 -1.70 -11.37
CA THR A 369 8.21 -1.41 -10.12
C THR A 369 9.14 -2.55 -9.69
N GLY A 370 8.71 -3.81 -9.86
CA GLY A 370 9.56 -4.97 -9.60
C GLY A 370 10.82 -5.01 -10.47
N ILE A 371 10.73 -4.52 -11.70
CA ILE A 371 11.87 -4.46 -12.63
C ILE A 371 12.84 -3.36 -12.17
N THR A 372 12.33 -2.18 -11.80
CA THR A 372 13.17 -1.10 -11.25
C THR A 372 13.89 -1.53 -9.96
N TYR A 373 13.18 -2.19 -9.04
CA TYR A 373 13.81 -2.71 -7.82
C TYR A 373 14.89 -3.75 -8.10
N HIS A 374 14.66 -4.63 -9.08
CA HIS A 374 15.66 -5.60 -9.51
C HIS A 374 16.95 -4.92 -9.99
N MET A 375 16.82 -3.88 -10.82
CA MET A 375 17.96 -3.13 -11.36
C MET A 375 18.73 -2.36 -10.29
N ILE A 376 18.04 -1.87 -9.24
CA ILE A 376 18.68 -1.26 -8.06
C ILE A 376 19.41 -2.31 -7.19
N GLY A 377 19.15 -3.61 -7.39
CA GLY A 377 19.73 -4.71 -6.62
C GLY A 377 18.92 -5.15 -5.40
N ILE A 378 17.69 -4.67 -5.26
CA ILE A 378 16.75 -5.11 -4.21
C ILE A 378 16.21 -6.50 -4.60
N PRO A 379 16.25 -7.50 -3.72
CA PRO A 379 15.80 -8.85 -4.07
C PRO A 379 14.26 -8.96 -4.10
N THR A 380 13.76 -9.90 -4.90
CA THR A 380 12.33 -10.09 -5.19
C THR A 380 11.44 -10.30 -3.95
N ASN A 381 11.95 -10.92 -2.90
CA ASN A 381 11.23 -11.13 -1.65
C ASN A 381 11.10 -9.87 -0.78
N MET A 382 11.81 -8.79 -1.12
CA MET A 382 11.72 -7.48 -0.45
C MET A 382 10.72 -6.53 -1.14
N TYR A 383 10.16 -6.86 -2.30
CA TYR A 383 9.32 -5.90 -3.05
C TYR A 383 8.06 -5.49 -2.30
N THR A 384 7.34 -6.42 -1.68
CA THR A 384 6.18 -6.08 -0.83
C THR A 384 6.60 -5.33 0.45
N VAL A 385 7.82 -5.54 0.94
CA VAL A 385 8.37 -4.74 2.05
C VAL A 385 8.61 -3.30 1.59
N MET A 386 9.17 -3.09 0.40
CA MET A 386 9.33 -1.76 -0.18
C MET A 386 7.99 -1.07 -0.41
N PHE A 387 6.98 -1.83 -0.85
CA PHE A 387 5.62 -1.35 -0.94
C PHE A 387 5.12 -0.89 0.44
N ALA A 388 5.29 -1.69 1.50
CA ALA A 388 4.92 -1.28 2.84
C ALA A 388 5.67 -0.03 3.32
N VAL A 389 6.97 0.11 3.04
CA VAL A 389 7.75 1.33 3.34
C VAL A 389 7.16 2.55 2.66
N GLY A 390 6.81 2.43 1.38
CA GLY A 390 6.14 3.48 0.63
C GLY A 390 4.79 3.82 1.24
N ARG A 391 3.96 2.81 1.55
CA ARG A 391 2.54 2.94 1.90
C ARG A 391 2.24 3.46 3.32
N VAL A 392 3.20 3.41 4.23
CA VAL A 392 3.00 3.80 5.64
C VAL A 392 2.46 5.22 5.84
N PRO A 393 2.93 6.27 5.15
CA PRO A 393 2.34 7.60 5.28
C PRO A 393 0.83 7.62 4.99
N GLY A 394 0.38 6.91 3.96
CA GLY A 394 -1.05 6.78 3.64
C GLY A 394 -1.83 6.06 4.73
N TRP A 395 -1.31 4.96 5.27
CA TRP A 395 -1.95 4.26 6.40
C TRP A 395 -2.06 5.15 7.64
N ILE A 396 -1.01 5.89 7.96
CA ILE A 396 -1.01 6.84 9.09
C ILE A 396 -2.05 7.94 8.84
N ALA A 397 -2.03 8.56 7.66
CA ALA A 397 -2.98 9.62 7.31
C ALA A 397 -4.43 9.15 7.46
N HIS A 398 -4.75 7.95 6.95
CA HIS A 398 -6.10 7.39 7.04
C HIS A 398 -6.50 6.98 8.46
N TYR A 399 -5.55 6.62 9.33
CA TYR A 399 -5.79 6.39 10.74
C TYR A 399 -6.10 7.70 11.47
N LEU A 400 -5.27 8.73 11.27
CA LEU A 400 -5.48 10.05 11.86
C LEU A 400 -6.78 10.70 11.38
N GLU A 401 -7.10 10.58 10.10
CA GLU A 401 -8.38 11.06 9.56
C GLU A 401 -9.59 10.34 10.19
N TRP A 402 -9.46 9.04 10.51
CA TRP A 402 -10.49 8.32 11.24
C TRP A 402 -10.64 8.82 12.68
N LEU A 403 -9.54 9.09 13.40
CA LEU A 403 -9.58 9.63 14.78
C LEU A 403 -10.32 10.97 14.88
N HIS A 404 -10.29 11.77 13.81
CA HIS A 404 -10.93 13.08 13.75
C HIS A 404 -12.27 13.07 12.99
N ASP A 405 -12.77 11.90 12.57
CA ASP A 405 -14.04 11.79 11.84
C ASP A 405 -15.22 12.02 12.81
N PRO A 406 -16.08 13.03 12.60
CA PRO A 406 -17.22 13.30 13.46
C PRO A 406 -18.30 12.19 13.42
N TYR A 407 -18.21 11.28 12.44
CA TYR A 407 -19.07 10.12 12.30
C TYR A 407 -18.36 8.81 12.66
N GLU A 408 -17.18 8.88 13.29
CA GLU A 408 -16.45 7.69 13.70
C GLU A 408 -17.35 6.76 14.56
N ARG A 409 -17.26 5.46 14.26
CA ARG A 409 -17.87 4.38 15.03
C ARG A 409 -17.04 3.12 14.86
N LEU A 410 -17.14 2.20 15.83
CA LEU A 410 -16.67 0.83 15.68
C LEU A 410 -17.22 0.19 14.38
N ALA A 411 -16.33 -0.15 13.46
CA ALA A 411 -16.69 -0.79 12.20
C ALA A 411 -17.06 -2.26 12.44
N ARG A 412 -18.37 -2.54 12.41
CA ARG A 412 -18.94 -3.85 12.73
C ARG A 412 -19.95 -4.30 11.67
N PRO A 413 -19.49 -4.86 10.53
CA PRO A 413 -20.36 -5.25 9.43
C PRO A 413 -21.33 -6.37 9.82
N ARG A 414 -22.39 -6.52 9.03
CA ARG A 414 -23.40 -7.58 9.17
C ARG A 414 -23.14 -8.71 8.18
N GLN A 415 -23.85 -9.82 8.35
CA GLN A 415 -23.81 -10.96 7.44
C GLN A 415 -25.23 -11.39 7.06
N VAL A 416 -25.35 -12.03 5.90
CA VAL A 416 -26.53 -12.81 5.52
C VAL A 416 -26.30 -14.24 6.03
N TYR A 417 -27.06 -14.67 7.03
CA TYR A 417 -26.91 -16.01 7.60
C TYR A 417 -27.59 -17.06 6.71
N THR A 418 -26.81 -17.96 6.13
CA THR A 418 -27.27 -19.07 5.28
C THR A 418 -27.02 -20.44 5.92
N GLY A 419 -26.74 -20.46 7.22
CA GLY A 419 -26.47 -21.69 7.97
C GLY A 419 -27.75 -22.40 8.45
N PRO A 420 -27.58 -23.51 9.18
CA PRO A 420 -28.66 -24.21 9.87
C PRO A 420 -29.55 -23.31 10.74
N VAL A 421 -30.86 -23.53 10.70
CA VAL A 421 -31.76 -22.98 11.73
C VAL A 421 -31.51 -23.65 13.09
N SER A 422 -32.29 -23.28 14.12
CA SER A 422 -32.21 -23.87 15.45
C SER A 422 -32.24 -25.40 15.42
N ARG A 423 -31.23 -26.03 16.01
CA ARG A 423 -31.10 -27.49 16.20
C ARG A 423 -30.74 -27.76 17.65
N LYS A 424 -31.35 -28.78 18.25
CA LYS A 424 -30.99 -29.20 19.62
C LYS A 424 -29.64 -29.92 19.58
N VAL A 425 -28.77 -29.59 20.53
CA VAL A 425 -27.51 -30.32 20.72
C VAL A 425 -27.87 -31.71 21.23
N VAL A 426 -27.55 -32.74 20.45
CA VAL A 426 -27.68 -34.12 20.90
C VAL A 426 -26.54 -34.41 21.89
N PRO A 427 -26.83 -34.99 23.09
CA PRO A 427 -25.80 -35.37 24.05
C PRO A 427 -24.71 -36.19 23.37
N LEU A 428 -23.44 -36.02 23.76
CA LEU A 428 -22.31 -36.69 23.09
C LEU A 428 -22.50 -38.21 22.98
N SER A 429 -23.13 -38.84 23.97
CA SER A 429 -23.46 -40.26 23.99
C SER A 429 -24.55 -40.70 23.00
N GLN A 430 -25.18 -39.77 22.29
CA GLN A 430 -26.33 -39.98 21.40
C GLN A 430 -26.13 -39.35 20.00
N ARG A 431 -24.96 -38.77 19.71
CA ARG A 431 -24.66 -38.08 18.43
C ARG A 431 -24.48 -39.02 17.26
#